data_AF-A0A1Z5K6R1-F1
#
_entry.id   AF-A0A1Z5K6R1-F1
#
_cell.length_a   1.000
_cell.length_b   1.000
_cell.length_c   1.000
_cell.angle_alpha   90.00
_cell.angle_beta   90.00
_cell.angle_gamma   90.00
#
_symmetry.space_group_name_H-M   'P 1'
#
loop_
_entity.id
_entity.type
_entity.pdbx_description
1 polymer ?
#
loop_
_entity_poly.entity_id
_entity_poly.type
_entity_poly.pdbx_seq_one_letter_code
_entity_poly.pdbx_strand_id
1 'polypeptide(L)'
;MRFARRPCRVVLFGLLGFAFVYSFSVPPQLRPSQQKQIVKSLQEKQLQQQLILLTRQWSSHSSCTSPVDAYEELLQIRQQSSFIDPCSWEAPTLAVIKLCYRYYSQSNLTLQHSESYADWAYSVWQTLSPESLAARHVVLQIYSLQLQQAKESSQEPQPGDTRHSTTTTLWNQIIQLLSLSDHHPNAITTNVALLNSALAAAPTDYDAWRLYETTHTTTPWTTLSYNLLLGKLAPDRAVEFLETNMIPAQRYNRQSFEIVARAHPNDELLDRLRQLCMTCYNDESTNNKLCDDLFPLITVEKQSRERPPWPEHILQRWNDNNATSMKHFVVATHGPFILTAQPNRRSHTDLRLILWSTSHPRQKIGYMLLTTTESKDTLTTTSSLMGVYLDPQYRQHGLSKLFINAWIQLCRKAQLVPRTELIRKPLLCLVLQHSFGFVPDDTEGVDIEIYPPQREDASTNQIRVYSPTRCLEGIFSPWDVQREQLHLCVQRPLKTKGRIVRVHGRFVLPPTTASGDRSLDASHARNIWNCSLTKAELRTVLIGEDHNHKMSEKSLDPRFV
;
A
#
# COMPACT_ATOMS: atom_id res chain seq x y z
N MET A 1 -12.82 30.33 -42.43
CA MET A 1 -11.42 30.63 -42.06
C MET A 1 -10.54 29.47 -42.51
N ARG A 2 -9.71 29.70 -43.53
CA ARG A 2 -8.80 28.71 -44.13
C ARG A 2 -7.51 28.68 -43.30
N PHE A 3 -7.16 27.54 -42.70
CA PHE A 3 -5.81 27.33 -42.15
C PHE A 3 -5.02 26.41 -43.07
N ALA A 4 -3.90 26.95 -43.54
CA ALA A 4 -2.98 26.37 -44.50
C ALA A 4 -2.22 25.18 -43.90
N ARG A 5 -2.15 24.10 -44.69
CA ARG A 5 -1.24 22.96 -44.48
C ARG A 5 0.19 23.42 -44.77
N ARG A 6 1.10 23.19 -43.82
CA ARG A 6 2.56 23.28 -44.05
C ARG A 6 3.06 21.93 -44.61
N PRO A 7 3.93 21.89 -45.62
CA PRO A 7 4.56 20.64 -46.04
C PRO A 7 5.79 20.33 -45.15
N CYS A 8 5.84 19.10 -44.64
CA CYS A 8 7.06 18.50 -44.12
C CYS A 8 8.05 18.28 -45.27
N ARG A 9 9.22 18.92 -45.19
CA ARG A 9 10.36 18.60 -46.07
C ARG A 9 10.95 17.26 -45.63
N VAL A 10 10.89 16.29 -46.53
CA VAL A 10 11.68 15.06 -46.48
C VAL A 10 13.15 15.45 -46.67
N VAL A 11 13.99 15.16 -45.67
CA VAL A 11 15.45 15.21 -45.80
C VAL A 11 15.88 13.82 -46.26
N LEU A 12 16.19 13.70 -47.55
CA LEU A 12 16.75 12.50 -48.15
C LEU A 12 17.98 12.92 -48.95
N PHE A 13 19.15 12.95 -48.30
CA PHE A 13 20.45 13.02 -48.97
C PHE A 13 21.55 12.51 -48.03
N GLY A 14 22.35 11.56 -48.53
CA GLY A 14 23.75 11.43 -48.12
C GLY A 14 24.22 10.14 -47.45
N LEU A 15 24.05 8.97 -48.08
CA LEU A 15 24.90 7.79 -47.81
C LEU A 15 25.23 7.04 -49.10
N LEU A 16 26.12 7.63 -49.90
CA LEU A 16 26.84 6.97 -50.99
C LEU A 16 28.22 7.63 -51.04
N GLY A 17 29.25 6.94 -50.52
CA GLY A 17 30.62 7.42 -50.64
C GLY A 17 31.55 7.09 -49.48
N PHE A 18 31.66 5.81 -49.08
CA PHE A 18 32.85 5.31 -48.37
C PHE A 18 33.16 3.88 -48.84
N ALA A 19 33.54 3.76 -50.11
CA ALA A 19 34.33 2.64 -50.60
C ALA A 19 35.80 3.08 -50.55
N PHE A 20 36.38 3.05 -49.35
CA PHE A 20 37.82 3.29 -49.17
C PHE A 20 38.55 1.95 -49.28
N VAL A 21 39.54 1.95 -50.17
CA VAL A 21 40.49 0.90 -50.52
C VAL A 21 40.98 0.11 -49.29
N TYR A 22 40.49 -1.11 -49.13
CA TYR A 22 41.16 -2.12 -48.30
C TYR A 22 42.15 -2.88 -49.18
N SER A 23 43.42 -2.54 -49.04
CA SER A 23 44.53 -3.28 -49.63
C SER A 23 44.49 -4.74 -49.16
N PHE A 24 44.58 -5.65 -50.12
CA PHE A 24 44.67 -7.11 -49.94
C PHE A 24 45.95 -7.50 -49.20
N SER A 25 45.95 -7.36 -47.88
CA SER A 25 46.85 -8.14 -47.02
C SER A 25 46.16 -9.48 -46.80
N VAL A 26 46.63 -10.53 -47.50
CA VAL A 26 46.18 -11.91 -47.27
C VAL A 26 46.33 -12.20 -45.78
N PRO A 27 45.23 -12.40 -45.03
CA PRO A 27 45.34 -12.65 -43.60
C PRO A 27 46.15 -13.95 -43.41
N PRO A 28 47.10 -13.98 -42.47
CA PRO A 28 47.89 -15.17 -42.20
C PRO A 28 46.95 -16.35 -41.96
N GLN A 29 47.18 -17.48 -42.65
CA GLN A 29 46.38 -18.70 -42.49
C GLN A 29 46.39 -19.10 -41.01
N LEU A 30 45.27 -18.82 -40.33
CA LEU A 30 45.01 -19.27 -38.97
C LEU A 30 45.12 -20.79 -38.91
N ARG A 31 45.82 -21.31 -37.90
CA ARG A 31 45.92 -22.77 -37.71
C ARG A 31 44.50 -23.35 -37.53
N PRO A 32 44.20 -24.56 -38.02
CA PRO A 32 42.87 -25.17 -37.89
C PRO A 32 42.32 -25.21 -36.46
N SER A 33 43.20 -25.28 -35.45
CA SER A 33 42.83 -25.19 -34.03
C SER A 33 42.29 -23.80 -33.65
N GLN A 34 42.90 -22.73 -34.15
CA GLN A 34 42.46 -21.35 -33.92
C GLN A 34 41.14 -21.07 -34.65
N GLN A 35 40.96 -21.60 -35.87
CA GLN A 35 39.68 -21.49 -36.60
C GLN A 35 38.53 -22.16 -35.83
N LYS A 36 38.73 -23.37 -35.32
CA LYS A 36 37.73 -24.05 -34.47
C LYS A 36 37.39 -23.25 -33.21
N GLN A 37 38.40 -22.65 -32.57
CA GLN A 37 38.19 -21.82 -31.37
C GLN A 37 37.42 -20.54 -31.69
N ILE A 38 37.69 -19.89 -32.82
CA ILE A 38 36.98 -18.69 -33.27
C ILE A 38 35.51 -19.02 -33.57
N VAL A 39 35.24 -20.09 -34.34
CA VAL A 39 33.87 -20.51 -34.66
C VAL A 39 33.09 -20.83 -33.38
N LYS A 40 33.69 -21.56 -32.45
CA LYS A 40 33.09 -21.86 -31.15
C LYS A 40 32.77 -20.60 -30.35
N SER A 41 33.70 -19.64 -30.30
CA SER A 41 33.49 -18.37 -29.59
C SER A 41 32.41 -17.49 -30.22
N LEU A 42 32.25 -17.56 -31.55
CA LEU A 42 31.26 -16.78 -32.28
C LEU A 42 29.86 -17.38 -32.09
N GLN A 43 29.76 -18.71 -32.13
CA GLN A 43 28.52 -19.43 -31.80
C GLN A 43 28.09 -19.17 -30.35
N GLU A 44 29.04 -19.16 -29.40
CA GLU A 44 28.76 -18.85 -27.99
C GLU A 44 28.22 -17.43 -27.82
N LYS A 45 28.86 -16.43 -28.46
CA LYS A 45 28.37 -15.04 -28.44
C LYS A 45 26.98 -14.89 -29.06
N GLN A 46 26.71 -15.61 -30.16
CA GLN A 46 25.40 -15.59 -30.81
C GLN A 46 24.32 -16.16 -29.89
N LEU A 47 24.57 -17.29 -29.24
CA LEU A 47 23.64 -17.90 -28.29
C LEU A 47 23.42 -17.00 -27.05
N GLN A 48 24.48 -16.39 -26.51
CA GLN A 48 24.36 -15.42 -25.41
C GLN A 48 23.50 -14.21 -25.81
N GLN A 49 23.70 -13.67 -27.02
CA GLN A 49 22.90 -12.56 -27.51
C GLN A 49 21.43 -12.94 -27.71
N GLN A 50 21.16 -14.13 -28.26
CA GLN A 50 19.79 -14.66 -28.39
C GLN A 50 19.11 -14.79 -27.02
N LEU A 51 19.83 -15.35 -26.04
CA LEU A 51 19.34 -15.54 -24.68
C LEU A 51 19.00 -14.20 -23.99
N ILE A 52 19.80 -13.15 -24.19
CA ILE A 52 19.52 -11.79 -23.69
C ILE A 52 18.25 -11.22 -24.34
N LEU A 53 18.09 -11.39 -25.66
CA LEU A 53 16.93 -10.87 -26.38
C LEU A 53 15.63 -11.55 -25.92
N LEU A 54 15.63 -12.87 -25.80
CA LEU A 54 14.50 -13.64 -25.29
C LEU A 54 14.15 -13.26 -23.85
N THR A 55 15.16 -13.14 -22.97
CA THR A 55 14.96 -12.70 -21.58
C THR A 55 14.27 -11.33 -21.51
N ARG A 56 14.69 -10.38 -22.36
CA ARG A 56 14.06 -9.05 -22.44
C ARG A 56 12.63 -9.16 -22.95
N GLN A 57 12.40 -9.94 -24.01
CA GLN A 57 11.08 -10.16 -24.58
C GLN A 57 10.11 -10.71 -23.52
N TRP A 58 10.44 -11.81 -22.85
CA TRP A 58 9.59 -12.43 -21.84
C TRP A 58 9.40 -11.54 -20.60
N SER A 59 10.42 -10.74 -20.23
CA SER A 59 10.31 -9.77 -19.14
C SER A 59 9.37 -8.60 -19.47
N SER A 60 9.29 -8.20 -20.74
CA SER A 60 8.64 -6.97 -21.23
C SER A 60 7.10 -6.97 -21.28
N HIS A 61 6.43 -7.95 -20.66
CA HIS A 61 4.96 -8.01 -20.53
C HIS A 61 4.18 -8.18 -21.85
N SER A 62 4.82 -8.66 -22.93
CA SER A 62 4.06 -9.00 -24.14
C SER A 62 3.17 -10.21 -23.86
N SER A 63 1.84 -10.03 -23.90
CA SER A 63 0.81 -11.05 -23.66
C SER A 63 0.77 -12.19 -24.70
N CYS A 64 1.71 -12.21 -25.64
CA CYS A 64 1.65 -13.05 -26.83
C CYS A 64 2.49 -14.34 -26.74
N THR A 65 3.30 -14.54 -25.70
CA THR A 65 4.15 -15.73 -25.58
C THR A 65 3.59 -16.69 -24.54
N SER A 66 3.26 -17.91 -24.97
CA SER A 66 2.90 -19.01 -24.07
C SER A 66 4.10 -19.36 -23.19
N PRO A 67 3.92 -19.59 -21.89
CA PRO A 67 5.03 -19.96 -21.03
C PRO A 67 5.64 -21.33 -21.36
N VAL A 68 4.84 -22.25 -21.92
CA VAL A 68 5.32 -23.55 -22.42
C VAL A 68 6.27 -23.36 -23.61
N ASP A 69 5.90 -22.50 -24.57
CA ASP A 69 6.74 -22.22 -25.74
C ASP A 69 8.06 -21.57 -25.32
N ALA A 70 8.01 -20.63 -24.36
CA ALA A 70 9.20 -20.00 -23.81
C ALA A 70 10.13 -21.01 -23.10
N TYR A 71 9.56 -21.99 -22.39
CA TYR A 71 10.33 -23.05 -21.76
C TYR A 71 10.99 -23.98 -22.78
N GLU A 72 10.25 -24.47 -23.77
CA GLU A 72 10.78 -25.34 -24.83
C GLU A 72 11.88 -24.65 -25.63
N GLU A 73 11.69 -23.37 -25.97
CA GLU A 73 12.72 -22.58 -26.66
C GLU A 73 13.98 -22.46 -25.79
N LEU A 74 13.83 -22.18 -24.49
CA LEU A 74 14.97 -22.09 -23.58
C LEU A 74 15.68 -23.43 -23.38
N LEU A 75 14.92 -24.54 -23.36
CA LEU A 75 15.44 -25.90 -23.25
C LEU A 75 16.25 -26.29 -24.49
N GLN A 76 15.77 -25.94 -25.68
CA GLN A 76 16.51 -26.15 -26.93
C GLN A 76 17.83 -25.38 -26.95
N ILE A 77 17.84 -24.11 -26.53
CA ILE A 77 19.08 -23.32 -26.42
C ILE A 77 20.04 -23.99 -25.43
N ARG A 78 19.55 -24.48 -24.28
CA ARG A 78 20.36 -25.17 -23.27
C ARG A 78 21.02 -26.42 -23.81
N GLN A 79 20.28 -27.23 -24.55
CA GLN A 79 20.81 -28.45 -25.19
C GLN A 79 21.91 -28.16 -26.22
N GLN A 80 21.83 -27.00 -26.88
CA GLN A 80 22.84 -26.54 -27.85
C GLN A 80 24.07 -25.92 -27.20
N SER A 81 24.00 -25.58 -25.91
CA SER A 81 25.01 -24.79 -25.22
C SER A 81 25.66 -25.54 -24.05
N SER A 82 26.59 -26.45 -24.35
CA SER A 82 27.43 -27.05 -23.31
C SER A 82 28.52 -26.10 -22.76
N PHE A 83 28.67 -24.91 -23.34
CA PHE A 83 29.76 -23.97 -23.04
C PHE A 83 29.31 -22.67 -22.37
N ILE A 84 28.00 -22.41 -22.25
CA ILE A 84 27.51 -21.21 -21.56
C ILE A 84 27.65 -21.43 -20.05
N ASP A 85 28.25 -20.45 -19.36
CA ASP A 85 28.37 -20.43 -17.91
C ASP A 85 27.00 -20.69 -17.24
N PRO A 86 26.90 -21.68 -16.31
CA PRO A 86 25.69 -21.93 -15.53
C PRO A 86 25.03 -20.67 -14.95
N CYS A 87 25.83 -19.67 -14.55
CA CYS A 87 25.32 -18.40 -14.00
C CYS A 87 24.51 -17.58 -15.02
N SER A 88 24.78 -17.74 -16.32
CA SER A 88 24.07 -17.01 -17.38
C SER A 88 22.62 -17.47 -17.56
N TRP A 89 22.24 -18.62 -16.99
CA TRP A 89 20.90 -19.20 -17.08
C TRP A 89 19.91 -18.63 -16.08
N GLU A 90 20.37 -17.92 -15.05
CA GLU A 90 19.52 -17.42 -13.97
C GLU A 90 18.44 -16.44 -14.49
N ALA A 91 18.85 -15.39 -15.22
CA ALA A 91 17.91 -14.37 -15.69
C ALA A 91 16.86 -14.90 -16.70
N PRO A 92 17.21 -15.73 -17.70
CA PRO A 92 16.22 -16.37 -18.57
C PRO A 92 15.27 -17.30 -17.83
N THR A 93 15.79 -18.14 -16.93
CA THR A 93 14.97 -19.07 -16.13
C THR A 93 13.96 -18.28 -15.28
N LEU A 94 14.42 -17.20 -14.64
CA LEU A 94 13.56 -16.31 -13.85
C LEU A 94 12.50 -15.63 -14.73
N ALA A 95 12.85 -15.23 -15.95
CA ALA A 95 11.91 -14.62 -16.88
C ALA A 95 10.80 -15.60 -17.31
N VAL A 96 11.15 -16.86 -17.61
CA VAL A 96 10.17 -17.91 -17.89
C VAL A 96 9.28 -18.15 -16.67
N ILE A 97 9.84 -18.39 -15.48
CA ILE A 97 9.03 -18.64 -14.27
C ILE A 97 8.07 -17.48 -13.99
N LYS A 98 8.53 -16.21 -14.11
CA LYS A 98 7.69 -15.02 -13.95
C LYS A 98 6.60 -14.90 -15.03
N LEU A 99 6.91 -15.26 -16.28
CA LEU A 99 5.93 -15.28 -17.36
C LEU A 99 4.79 -16.24 -17.03
N CYS A 100 5.12 -17.41 -16.50
CA CYS A 100 4.12 -18.37 -16.06
C CYS A 100 3.29 -17.81 -14.92
N TYR A 101 3.92 -17.20 -13.91
CA TYR A 101 3.22 -16.66 -12.76
C TYR A 101 2.18 -15.62 -13.19
N ARG A 102 2.54 -14.77 -14.15
CA ARG A 102 1.63 -13.80 -14.76
C ARG A 102 0.51 -14.46 -15.53
N TYR A 103 0.85 -15.40 -16.42
CA TYR A 103 -0.14 -16.10 -17.25
C TYR A 103 -1.23 -16.73 -16.38
N TYR A 104 -0.83 -17.44 -15.32
CA TYR A 104 -1.76 -18.13 -14.42
C TYR A 104 -2.44 -17.21 -13.41
N SER A 105 -1.82 -16.13 -12.93
CA SER A 105 -2.51 -15.17 -12.06
C SER A 105 -3.61 -14.38 -12.79
N GLN A 106 -3.52 -14.25 -14.11
CA GLN A 106 -4.50 -13.54 -14.93
C GLN A 106 -5.62 -14.44 -15.46
N SER A 107 -5.31 -15.70 -15.75
CA SER A 107 -6.31 -16.66 -16.17
C SER A 107 -6.96 -17.22 -14.91
N ASN A 108 -8.23 -16.90 -14.67
CA ASN A 108 -9.09 -17.51 -13.63
C ASN A 108 -9.32 -19.02 -13.88
N LEU A 109 -8.32 -19.73 -14.40
CA LEU A 109 -8.34 -21.17 -14.61
C LEU A 109 -8.34 -21.82 -13.23
N THR A 110 -9.52 -22.28 -12.84
CA THR A 110 -9.70 -23.19 -11.72
C THR A 110 -8.77 -24.40 -11.91
N LEU A 111 -8.10 -24.82 -10.83
CA LEU A 111 -7.16 -25.95 -10.66
C LEU A 111 -7.74 -27.33 -11.08
N GLN A 112 -8.36 -27.46 -12.25
CA GLN A 112 -9.00 -28.69 -12.71
C GLN A 112 -8.09 -29.58 -13.56
N HIS A 113 -6.89 -29.13 -13.93
CA HIS A 113 -5.90 -29.98 -14.59
C HIS A 113 -4.78 -30.37 -13.62
N SER A 114 -4.39 -31.64 -13.68
CA SER A 114 -3.69 -32.43 -12.66
C SER A 114 -2.25 -32.05 -12.35
N GLU A 115 -1.68 -31.06 -13.04
CA GLU A 115 -0.34 -30.57 -12.75
C GLU A 115 -0.47 -29.21 -12.08
N SER A 116 -0.07 -29.14 -10.81
CA SER A 116 -0.01 -27.87 -10.11
C SER A 116 0.97 -26.95 -10.84
N TYR A 117 0.57 -25.71 -11.10
CA TYR A 117 1.46 -24.71 -11.68
C TYR A 117 2.80 -24.58 -10.91
N ALA A 118 2.79 -24.79 -9.59
CA ALA A 118 4.01 -24.83 -8.81
C ALA A 118 4.93 -26.01 -9.17
N ASP A 119 4.39 -27.18 -9.48
CA ASP A 119 5.16 -28.35 -9.90
C ASP A 119 5.81 -28.13 -11.26
N TRP A 120 5.10 -27.45 -12.17
CA TRP A 120 5.67 -27.03 -13.45
C TRP A 120 6.80 -26.01 -13.24
N ALA A 121 6.57 -24.97 -12.43
CA ALA A 121 7.60 -23.97 -12.12
C ALA A 121 8.84 -24.59 -11.44
N TYR A 122 8.60 -25.57 -10.56
CA TYR A 122 9.64 -26.38 -9.93
C TYR A 122 10.42 -27.19 -10.97
N SER A 123 9.76 -27.86 -11.90
CA SER A 123 10.41 -28.61 -12.99
C SER A 123 11.28 -27.68 -13.84
N VAL A 124 10.79 -26.50 -14.24
CA VAL A 124 11.56 -25.52 -15.00
C VAL A 124 12.81 -25.08 -14.25
N TRP A 125 12.67 -24.75 -12.97
CA TRP A 125 13.82 -24.40 -12.13
C TRP A 125 14.82 -25.55 -12.02
N GLN A 126 14.37 -26.76 -11.69
CA GLN A 126 15.21 -27.93 -11.50
C GLN A 126 15.96 -28.31 -12.78
N THR A 127 15.32 -28.17 -13.95
CA THR A 127 15.93 -28.50 -15.25
C THR A 127 16.89 -27.42 -15.74
N LEU A 128 16.53 -26.13 -15.61
CA LEU A 128 17.26 -25.03 -16.24
C LEU A 128 18.25 -24.32 -15.31
N SER A 129 18.01 -24.24 -14.01
CA SER A 129 18.93 -23.54 -13.12
C SER A 129 18.73 -23.96 -11.66
N PRO A 130 19.01 -25.22 -11.30
CA PRO A 130 18.82 -25.70 -9.94
C PRO A 130 19.67 -24.92 -8.93
N GLU A 131 20.81 -24.35 -9.36
CA GLU A 131 21.69 -23.51 -8.54
C GLU A 131 21.15 -22.07 -8.33
N SER A 132 20.14 -21.62 -9.10
CA SER A 132 19.63 -20.26 -8.98
C SER A 132 18.70 -20.13 -7.76
N LEU A 133 19.24 -19.50 -6.72
CA LEU A 133 18.52 -19.08 -5.53
C LEU A 133 17.34 -18.14 -5.86
N ALA A 134 17.50 -17.24 -6.83
CA ALA A 134 16.42 -16.33 -7.21
C ALA A 134 15.25 -17.06 -7.89
N ALA A 135 15.54 -18.03 -8.77
CA ALA A 135 14.52 -18.85 -9.41
C ALA A 135 13.80 -19.73 -8.38
N ARG A 136 14.54 -20.40 -7.49
CA ARG A 136 14.01 -21.15 -6.34
C ARG A 136 13.09 -20.29 -5.47
N HIS A 137 13.48 -19.04 -5.23
CA HIS A 137 12.66 -18.08 -4.48
C HIS A 137 11.30 -17.82 -5.13
N VAL A 138 11.27 -17.62 -6.44
CA VAL A 138 10.00 -17.43 -7.16
C VAL A 138 9.15 -18.71 -7.14
N VAL A 139 9.75 -19.89 -7.30
CA VAL A 139 9.03 -21.17 -7.18
C VAL A 139 8.36 -21.31 -5.81
N LEU A 140 9.08 -20.99 -4.73
CA LEU A 140 8.52 -21.01 -3.37
C LEU A 140 7.40 -19.98 -3.17
N GLN A 141 7.50 -18.79 -3.75
CA GLN A 141 6.41 -17.81 -3.75
C GLN A 141 5.15 -18.35 -4.47
N ILE A 142 5.34 -19.11 -5.56
CA ILE A 142 4.24 -19.74 -6.28
C ILE A 142 3.56 -20.80 -5.42
N TYR A 143 4.32 -21.72 -4.81
CA TYR A 143 3.77 -22.72 -3.87
C TYR A 143 3.03 -22.06 -2.71
N SER A 144 3.61 -20.99 -2.13
CA SER A 144 3.01 -20.25 -1.01
C SER A 144 1.67 -19.61 -1.39
N LEU A 145 1.61 -19.00 -2.58
CA LEU A 145 0.38 -18.39 -3.08
C LEU A 145 -0.70 -19.44 -3.35
N GLN A 146 -0.35 -20.56 -3.97
CA GLN A 146 -1.30 -21.65 -4.21
C GLN A 146 -1.83 -22.25 -2.91
N LEU A 147 -0.97 -22.41 -1.90
CA LEU A 147 -1.38 -22.86 -0.57
C LEU A 147 -2.39 -21.89 0.07
N GLN A 148 -2.14 -20.58 -0.07
CA GLN A 148 -3.08 -19.56 0.40
C GLN A 148 -4.42 -19.61 -0.35
N GLN A 149 -4.39 -19.75 -1.69
CA GLN A 149 -5.60 -19.87 -2.51
C GLN A 149 -6.41 -21.13 -2.17
N ALA A 150 -5.72 -22.27 -1.99
CA ALA A 150 -6.35 -23.52 -1.56
C ALA A 150 -7.07 -23.34 -0.21
N LYS A 151 -6.46 -22.61 0.74
CA LYS A 151 -7.07 -22.27 2.02
C LYS A 151 -8.30 -21.38 1.88
N GLU A 152 -8.22 -20.31 1.10
CA GLU A 152 -9.35 -19.38 0.88
C GLU A 152 -10.53 -20.04 0.17
N SER A 153 -10.27 -21.02 -0.70
CA SER A 153 -11.30 -21.78 -1.42
C SER A 153 -11.95 -22.90 -0.58
N SER A 154 -11.37 -23.25 0.56
CA SER A 154 -11.87 -24.31 1.43
C SER A 154 -12.88 -23.73 2.43
N GLN A 155 -14.16 -23.75 2.07
CA GLN A 155 -15.23 -23.80 3.07
C GLN A 155 -15.10 -25.12 3.86
N GLU A 156 -15.53 -25.13 5.13
CA GLU A 156 -15.28 -26.20 6.13
C GLU A 156 -15.08 -27.62 5.54
N PRO A 157 -13.96 -28.29 5.87
CA PRO A 157 -13.61 -29.58 5.28
C PRO A 157 -14.68 -30.62 5.62
N GLN A 158 -15.35 -31.13 4.59
CA GLN A 158 -16.23 -32.28 4.71
C GLN A 158 -15.36 -33.57 4.85
N PRO A 159 -15.79 -34.57 5.63
CA PRO A 159 -15.08 -35.83 5.72
C PRO A 159 -14.98 -36.49 4.33
N GLY A 160 -13.75 -36.70 3.84
CA GLY A 160 -13.47 -37.27 2.51
C GLY A 160 -12.92 -36.29 1.47
N ASP A 161 -12.70 -35.02 1.84
CA ASP A 161 -12.23 -34.00 0.91
C ASP A 161 -10.74 -34.18 0.52
N THR A 162 -10.48 -34.40 -0.76
CA THR A 162 -9.13 -34.59 -1.32
C THR A 162 -8.25 -33.33 -1.22
N ARG A 163 -8.86 -32.17 -0.95
CA ARG A 163 -8.17 -30.87 -0.80
C ARG A 163 -7.17 -30.84 0.35
N HIS A 164 -7.41 -31.60 1.41
CA HIS A 164 -6.46 -31.69 2.53
C HIS A 164 -5.15 -32.38 2.13
N SER A 165 -5.22 -33.31 1.16
CA SER A 165 -4.05 -33.91 0.55
C SER A 165 -3.26 -32.88 -0.28
N THR A 166 -3.95 -32.02 -1.04
CA THR A 166 -3.29 -30.97 -1.85
C THR A 166 -2.52 -29.97 -0.99
N THR A 167 -3.11 -29.45 0.09
CA THR A 167 -2.41 -28.50 0.98
C THR A 167 -1.19 -29.14 1.65
N THR A 168 -1.30 -30.42 2.04
CA THR A 168 -0.20 -31.17 2.66
C THR A 168 0.94 -31.41 1.66
N THR A 169 0.62 -31.76 0.41
CA THR A 169 1.61 -31.95 -0.64
C THR A 169 2.36 -30.65 -0.96
N LEU A 170 1.64 -29.54 -1.14
CA LEU A 170 2.26 -28.22 -1.38
C LEU A 170 3.16 -27.81 -0.21
N TRP A 171 2.74 -28.07 1.03
CA TRP A 171 3.54 -27.77 2.21
C TRP A 171 4.81 -28.62 2.30
N ASN A 172 4.73 -29.92 2.03
CA ASN A 172 5.91 -30.79 2.00
C ASN A 172 6.90 -30.35 0.90
N GLN A 173 6.41 -29.88 -0.26
CA GLN A 173 7.27 -29.32 -1.31
C GLN A 173 7.97 -28.04 -0.83
N ILE A 174 7.28 -27.16 -0.11
CA ILE A 174 7.90 -25.97 0.51
C ILE A 174 9.02 -26.37 1.48
N ILE A 175 8.78 -27.36 2.34
CA ILE A 175 9.79 -27.85 3.29
C ILE A 175 10.98 -28.44 2.55
N GLN A 176 10.75 -29.29 1.55
CA GLN A 176 11.81 -29.88 0.73
C GLN A 176 12.64 -28.78 0.06
N LEU A 177 11.97 -27.80 -0.55
CA LEU A 177 12.59 -26.62 -1.15
C LEU A 177 13.26 -25.68 -0.16
N LEU A 178 13.05 -25.79 1.14
CA LEU A 178 13.84 -25.06 2.16
C LEU A 178 15.03 -25.88 2.65
N SER A 179 14.90 -27.21 2.64
CA SER A 179 15.94 -28.15 3.11
C SER A 179 17.12 -28.33 2.16
N LEU A 180 16.98 -27.94 0.89
CA LEU A 180 18.09 -27.94 -0.07
C LEU A 180 19.13 -26.91 0.40
N SER A 181 20.15 -27.39 1.09
CA SER A 181 21.20 -26.56 1.69
C SER A 181 22.20 -26.17 0.61
N ASP A 182 22.20 -24.91 0.21
CA ASP A 182 23.19 -24.43 -0.77
C ASP A 182 24.43 -23.90 -0.02
N HIS A 183 25.62 -24.40 -0.37
CA HIS A 183 26.92 -23.85 0.08
C HIS A 183 27.19 -22.43 -0.48
N HIS A 184 26.16 -21.71 -0.93
CA HIS A 184 26.28 -20.44 -1.59
C HIS A 184 26.44 -19.30 -0.56
N PRO A 185 27.37 -18.36 -0.74
CA PRO A 185 27.61 -17.28 0.23
C PRO A 185 26.39 -16.36 0.45
N ASN A 186 25.48 -16.28 -0.53
CA ASN A 186 24.21 -15.54 -0.42
C ASN A 186 23.00 -16.40 0.03
N ALA A 187 23.21 -17.68 0.39
CA ALA A 187 22.14 -18.58 0.79
C ALA A 187 21.41 -18.08 2.03
N ILE A 188 22.14 -17.47 2.98
CA ILE A 188 21.58 -16.98 4.25
C ILE A 188 20.41 -16.00 4.02
N THR A 189 20.64 -14.92 3.28
CA THR A 189 19.62 -13.89 3.07
C THR A 189 18.43 -14.42 2.29
N THR A 190 18.68 -15.28 1.30
CA THR A 190 17.62 -15.86 0.47
C THR A 190 16.79 -16.86 1.27
N ASN A 191 17.44 -17.74 2.04
CA ASN A 191 16.78 -18.73 2.90
C ASN A 191 15.93 -18.06 3.98
N VAL A 192 16.37 -16.92 4.52
CA VAL A 192 15.56 -16.12 5.47
C VAL A 192 14.30 -15.56 4.80
N ALA A 193 14.42 -14.98 3.59
CA ALA A 193 13.27 -14.46 2.86
C ALA A 193 12.27 -15.57 2.49
N LEU A 194 12.80 -16.73 2.14
CA LEU A 194 12.03 -17.94 1.84
C LEU A 194 11.30 -18.46 3.08
N LEU A 195 12.00 -18.60 4.19
CA LEU A 195 11.45 -19.01 5.48
C LEU A 195 10.31 -18.08 5.90
N ASN A 196 10.48 -16.76 5.77
CA ASN A 196 9.44 -15.79 6.11
C ASN A 196 8.20 -15.95 5.22
N SER A 197 8.39 -16.22 3.93
CA SER A 197 7.28 -16.46 3.00
C SER A 197 6.53 -17.75 3.35
N ALA A 198 7.25 -18.82 3.68
CA ALA A 198 6.67 -20.09 4.10
C ALA A 198 5.91 -19.97 5.43
N LEU A 199 6.47 -19.26 6.43
CA LEU A 199 5.79 -19.00 7.70
C LEU A 199 4.51 -18.18 7.51
N ALA A 200 4.53 -17.16 6.65
CA ALA A 200 3.33 -16.39 6.33
C ALA A 200 2.24 -17.27 5.69
N ALA A 201 2.63 -18.24 4.87
CA ALA A 201 1.74 -19.18 4.20
C ALA A 201 1.32 -20.39 5.07
N ALA A 202 1.98 -20.63 6.21
CA ALA A 202 1.69 -21.76 7.09
C ALA A 202 0.18 -21.81 7.43
N PRO A 203 -0.50 -22.94 7.15
CA PRO A 203 -1.95 -23.00 7.23
C PRO A 203 -2.44 -23.18 8.68
N THR A 204 -1.67 -23.88 9.51
CA THR A 204 -1.96 -24.17 10.92
C THR A 204 -0.79 -23.79 11.84
N ASP A 205 -1.03 -23.79 13.15
CA ASP A 205 0.00 -23.62 14.17
C ASP A 205 1.02 -24.78 14.14
N TYR A 206 0.53 -26.01 13.95
CA TYR A 206 1.34 -27.23 13.84
C TYR A 206 2.32 -27.15 12.66
N ASP A 207 1.87 -26.67 11.51
CA ASP A 207 2.73 -26.54 10.34
C ASP A 207 3.83 -25.50 10.55
N ALA A 208 3.47 -24.34 11.12
CA ALA A 208 4.44 -23.30 11.47
C ALA A 208 5.49 -23.81 12.48
N TRP A 209 5.05 -24.60 13.48
CA TRP A 209 5.93 -25.25 14.45
C TRP A 209 6.86 -26.28 13.81
N ARG A 210 6.32 -27.18 12.98
CA ARG A 210 7.12 -28.18 12.26
C ARG A 210 8.18 -27.53 11.36
N LEU A 211 7.85 -26.41 10.74
CA LEU A 211 8.80 -25.63 9.95
C LEU A 211 9.93 -25.07 10.82
N TYR A 212 9.62 -24.58 12.03
CA TYR A 212 10.62 -24.19 13.01
C TYR A 212 11.55 -25.35 13.38
N GLU A 213 10.99 -26.48 13.81
CA GLU A 213 11.78 -27.66 14.19
C GLU A 213 12.72 -28.11 13.08
N THR A 214 12.25 -28.08 11.83
CA THR A 214 13.02 -28.54 10.67
C THR A 214 14.14 -27.57 10.26
N THR A 215 13.94 -26.25 10.44
CA THR A 215 14.82 -25.23 9.85
C THR A 215 15.66 -24.43 10.85
N HIS A 216 15.31 -24.41 12.14
CA HIS A 216 15.97 -23.55 13.13
C HIS A 216 17.46 -23.86 13.36
N THR A 217 17.90 -25.07 13.05
CA THR A 217 19.32 -25.49 13.14
C THR A 217 20.10 -25.24 11.86
N THR A 218 19.43 -25.18 10.70
CA THR A 218 20.07 -25.13 9.37
C THR A 218 19.98 -23.76 8.72
N THR A 219 18.97 -22.97 9.08
CA THR A 219 18.72 -21.63 8.54
C THR A 219 18.76 -20.62 9.68
N PRO A 220 19.43 -19.48 9.55
CA PRO A 220 19.39 -18.45 10.58
C PRO A 220 17.99 -17.82 10.63
N TRP A 221 17.37 -17.85 11.80
CA TRP A 221 16.09 -17.18 12.04
C TRP A 221 16.30 -15.73 12.44
N THR A 222 15.60 -14.83 11.76
CA THR A 222 15.59 -13.40 12.11
C THR A 222 14.46 -13.08 13.09
N THR A 223 14.52 -11.93 13.76
CA THR A 223 13.41 -11.46 14.60
C THR A 223 12.08 -11.39 13.84
N LEU A 224 12.12 -11.07 12.54
CA LEU A 224 10.92 -11.12 11.70
C LEU A 224 10.38 -12.55 11.55
N SER A 225 11.25 -13.54 11.34
CA SER A 225 10.88 -14.96 11.25
C SER A 225 10.21 -15.44 12.53
N TYR A 226 10.80 -15.12 13.68
CA TYR A 226 10.20 -15.43 14.98
C TYR A 226 8.85 -14.73 15.19
N ASN A 227 8.73 -13.45 14.83
CA ASN A 227 7.48 -12.71 14.93
C ASN A 227 6.37 -13.30 14.04
N LEU A 228 6.71 -13.75 12.83
CA LEU A 228 5.77 -14.45 11.95
C LEU A 228 5.31 -15.79 12.56
N LEU A 229 6.23 -16.55 13.16
CA LEU A 229 5.90 -17.78 13.87
C LEU A 229 4.97 -17.51 15.06
N LEU A 230 5.29 -16.54 15.91
CA LEU A 230 4.44 -16.15 17.05
C LEU A 230 3.01 -15.81 16.61
N GLY A 231 2.85 -15.11 15.48
CA GLY A 231 1.53 -14.77 14.94
C GLY A 231 0.74 -15.96 14.38
N LYS A 232 1.36 -17.14 14.26
CA LYS A 232 0.73 -18.38 13.78
C LYS A 232 0.46 -19.40 14.88
N LEU A 233 1.21 -19.35 15.98
CA LEU A 233 1.05 -20.28 17.09
C LEU A 233 -0.26 -20.04 17.84
N ALA A 234 -0.80 -21.13 18.40
CA ALA A 234 -1.86 -21.00 19.40
C ALA A 234 -1.38 -20.11 20.56
N PRO A 235 -2.25 -19.32 21.19
CA PRO A 235 -1.80 -18.28 22.11
C PRO A 235 -0.90 -18.82 23.24
N ASP A 236 -1.29 -19.92 23.90
CA ASP A 236 -0.49 -20.51 25.00
C ASP A 236 0.92 -20.94 24.52
N ARG A 237 0.99 -21.55 23.33
CA ARG A 237 2.25 -21.95 22.70
C ARG A 237 3.10 -20.74 22.31
N ALA A 238 2.48 -19.63 21.91
CA ALA A 238 3.20 -18.42 21.55
C ALA A 238 3.90 -17.80 22.77
N VAL A 239 3.24 -17.75 23.93
CA VAL A 239 3.84 -17.31 25.20
C VAL A 239 4.98 -18.24 25.61
N GLU A 240 4.71 -19.55 25.64
CA GLU A 240 5.72 -20.56 26.00
C GLU A 240 6.94 -20.50 25.08
N PHE A 241 6.73 -20.32 23.78
CA PHE A 241 7.81 -20.21 22.80
C PHE A 241 8.62 -18.93 22.98
N LEU A 242 7.95 -17.78 23.19
CA LEU A 242 8.61 -16.51 23.48
C LEU A 242 9.51 -16.66 24.73
N GLU A 243 8.98 -17.26 25.80
CA GLU A 243 9.66 -17.48 27.07
C GLU A 243 10.83 -18.46 26.96
N THR A 244 10.66 -19.59 26.29
CA THR A 244 11.64 -20.68 26.30
C THR A 244 12.70 -20.52 25.20
N ASN A 245 12.36 -19.91 24.06
CA ASN A 245 13.25 -19.87 22.89
C ASN A 245 13.76 -18.46 22.58
N MET A 246 12.90 -17.44 22.59
CA MET A 246 13.28 -16.10 22.11
C MET A 246 13.94 -15.26 23.20
N ILE A 247 13.39 -15.25 24.42
CA ILE A 247 13.92 -14.46 25.55
C ILE A 247 15.35 -14.89 25.91
N PRO A 248 15.65 -16.19 26.13
CA PRO A 248 17.00 -16.63 26.49
C PRO A 248 18.02 -16.36 25.39
N ALA A 249 17.59 -16.44 24.12
CA ALA A 249 18.43 -16.15 22.96
C ALA A 249 18.54 -14.65 22.65
N GLN A 250 17.86 -13.77 23.40
CA GLN A 250 17.75 -12.33 23.14
C GLN A 250 17.26 -12.00 21.71
N ARG A 251 16.38 -12.84 21.15
CA ARG A 251 15.85 -12.71 19.78
C ARG A 251 14.45 -12.12 19.72
N TYR A 252 14.15 -11.14 20.57
CA TYR A 252 12.83 -10.50 20.64
C TYR A 252 12.93 -8.99 20.41
N ASN A 253 11.79 -8.38 20.11
CA ASN A 253 11.62 -6.93 20.14
C ASN A 253 10.22 -6.58 20.66
N ARG A 254 9.90 -5.29 20.78
CA ARG A 254 8.57 -4.81 21.20
C ARG A 254 7.43 -5.50 20.41
N GLN A 255 7.62 -5.66 19.10
CA GLN A 255 6.61 -6.25 18.23
C GLN A 255 6.34 -7.73 18.56
N SER A 256 7.33 -8.47 19.07
CA SER A 256 7.13 -9.86 19.54
C SER A 256 6.06 -9.93 20.63
N PHE A 257 6.14 -9.06 21.63
CA PHE A 257 5.15 -8.98 22.72
C PHE A 257 3.79 -8.47 22.21
N GLU A 258 3.77 -7.48 21.32
CA GLU A 258 2.52 -6.98 20.70
C GLU A 258 1.76 -8.08 19.94
N ILE A 259 2.47 -8.93 19.19
CA ILE A 259 1.87 -10.01 18.41
C ILE A 259 1.23 -11.03 19.34
N VAL A 260 1.94 -11.45 20.38
CA VAL A 260 1.41 -12.39 21.38
C VAL A 260 0.20 -11.77 22.07
N ALA A 261 0.32 -10.57 22.63
CA ALA A 261 -0.76 -9.88 23.34
C ALA A 261 -2.07 -9.78 22.53
N ARG A 262 -1.99 -9.47 21.22
CA ARG A 262 -3.18 -9.38 20.35
C ARG A 262 -3.91 -10.71 20.16
N ALA A 263 -3.22 -11.84 20.27
CA ALA A 263 -3.80 -13.16 20.12
C ALA A 263 -4.55 -13.65 21.38
N HIS A 264 -4.38 -12.97 22.53
CA HIS A 264 -4.93 -13.41 23.82
C HIS A 264 -6.13 -12.58 24.29
N PRO A 265 -7.28 -13.23 24.55
CA PRO A 265 -8.40 -12.60 25.24
C PRO A 265 -8.40 -12.80 26.76
N ASN A 266 -7.51 -13.65 27.32
CA ASN A 266 -7.48 -14.02 28.73
C ASN A 266 -6.53 -13.11 29.53
N ASP A 267 -7.03 -12.53 30.62
CA ASP A 267 -6.29 -11.61 31.50
C ASP A 267 -5.06 -12.28 32.15
N GLU A 268 -5.14 -13.58 32.50
CA GLU A 268 -4.04 -14.30 33.16
C GLU A 268 -2.78 -14.41 32.28
N LEU A 269 -2.97 -14.66 30.97
CA LEU A 269 -1.85 -14.75 30.02
C LEU A 269 -1.27 -13.37 29.70
N LEU A 270 -2.10 -12.34 29.70
CA LEU A 270 -1.66 -10.96 29.54
C LEU A 270 -0.80 -10.51 30.73
N ASP A 271 -1.16 -10.88 31.95
CA ASP A 271 -0.35 -10.63 33.14
C ASP A 271 0.99 -11.38 33.11
N ARG A 272 0.99 -12.65 32.69
CA ARG A 272 2.23 -13.41 32.48
C ARG A 272 3.12 -12.74 31.42
N LEU A 273 2.55 -12.34 30.28
CA LEU A 273 3.28 -11.65 29.22
C LEU A 273 3.84 -10.31 29.70
N ARG A 274 3.11 -9.59 30.55
CA ARG A 274 3.57 -8.36 31.20
C ARG A 274 4.80 -8.62 32.07
N GLN A 275 4.75 -9.64 32.93
CA GLN A 275 5.89 -10.00 33.77
C GLN A 275 7.13 -10.37 32.95
N LEU A 276 6.96 -11.13 31.86
CA LEU A 276 8.05 -11.45 30.94
C LEU A 276 8.61 -10.20 30.28
N CYS A 277 7.75 -9.28 29.83
CA CYS A 277 8.17 -8.02 29.22
C CYS A 277 8.98 -7.16 30.20
N MET A 278 8.49 -6.99 31.43
CA MET A 278 9.18 -6.24 32.48
C MET A 278 10.56 -6.83 32.80
N THR A 279 10.69 -8.15 32.78
CA THR A 279 11.95 -8.86 33.03
C THR A 279 12.96 -8.67 31.89
N CYS A 280 12.48 -8.51 30.66
CA CYS A 280 13.33 -8.36 29.48
C CYS A 280 13.90 -6.94 29.32
N TYR A 281 13.14 -5.92 29.70
CA TYR A 281 13.55 -4.53 29.57
C TYR A 281 13.81 -3.96 30.97
N ASN A 282 15.05 -3.98 31.46
CA ASN A 282 15.41 -3.54 32.82
C ASN A 282 15.20 -2.04 33.13
N ASP A 283 14.62 -1.26 32.21
CA ASP A 283 14.40 0.18 32.37
C ASP A 283 12.94 0.45 32.75
N GLU A 284 12.70 0.70 34.04
CA GLU A 284 11.39 0.99 34.64
C GLU A 284 10.61 2.10 33.91
N SER A 285 11.32 3.09 33.33
CA SER A 285 10.68 4.22 32.65
C SER A 285 10.10 3.85 31.28
N THR A 286 10.82 3.03 30.51
CA THR A 286 10.34 2.46 29.24
C THR A 286 9.30 1.38 29.46
N ASN A 287 9.42 0.63 30.55
CA ASN A 287 8.56 -0.49 30.92
C ASN A 287 7.11 -0.10 31.18
N ASN A 288 6.91 0.93 32.01
CA ASN A 288 5.57 1.42 32.32
C ASN A 288 4.90 1.93 31.05
N LYS A 289 5.61 2.72 30.23
CA LYS A 289 5.07 3.22 28.97
C LYS A 289 4.77 2.11 27.95
N LEU A 290 5.59 1.07 27.86
CA LEU A 290 5.38 -0.04 26.93
C LEU A 290 4.17 -0.90 27.34
N CYS A 291 4.05 -1.22 28.63
CA CYS A 291 2.87 -1.90 29.16
C CYS A 291 1.64 -0.99 29.01
N ASP A 292 1.74 0.29 29.35
CA ASP A 292 0.66 1.26 29.21
C ASP A 292 0.30 1.56 27.74
N ASP A 293 1.13 1.24 26.75
CA ASP A 293 0.79 1.34 25.32
C ASP A 293 0.11 0.05 24.80
N LEU A 294 0.51 -1.11 25.33
CA LEU A 294 0.01 -2.42 24.90
C LEU A 294 -1.46 -2.64 25.28
N PHE A 295 -1.86 -2.14 26.46
CA PHE A 295 -3.15 -2.48 27.07
C PHE A 295 -4.32 -1.56 26.67
N PRO A 296 -4.18 -0.22 26.59
CA PRO A 296 -5.22 0.64 26.03
C PRO A 296 -5.52 0.28 24.58
N LEU A 297 -4.57 -0.22 23.80
CA LEU A 297 -4.88 -0.70 22.45
C LEU A 297 -5.93 -1.82 22.48
N ILE A 298 -5.87 -2.75 23.44
CA ILE A 298 -6.80 -3.89 23.54
C ILE A 298 -8.13 -3.48 24.18
N THR A 299 -8.09 -2.64 25.23
CA THR A 299 -9.29 -2.16 25.92
C THR A 299 -10.05 -1.11 25.10
N VAL A 300 -9.36 -0.19 24.43
CA VAL A 300 -9.95 0.79 23.51
C VAL A 300 -10.43 0.10 22.24
N GLU A 301 -9.75 -0.91 21.69
CA GLU A 301 -10.26 -1.65 20.53
C GLU A 301 -11.50 -2.51 20.85
N LYS A 302 -11.72 -2.89 22.12
CA LYS A 302 -12.98 -3.52 22.59
C LYS A 302 -14.08 -2.49 22.89
N GLN A 303 -13.79 -1.38 23.57
CA GLN A 303 -14.81 -0.35 23.90
C GLN A 303 -15.15 0.59 22.72
N SER A 304 -14.26 0.75 21.74
CA SER A 304 -14.50 1.61 20.56
C SER A 304 -15.33 0.94 19.47
N ARG A 305 -15.72 -0.34 19.62
CA ARG A 305 -16.46 -1.10 18.59
C ARG A 305 -17.92 -0.70 18.42
N GLU A 306 -18.49 0.11 19.29
CA GLU A 306 -19.93 0.42 19.25
C GLU A 306 -20.18 1.91 19.10
N ARG A 307 -19.94 2.44 17.89
CA ARG A 307 -20.89 3.44 17.39
C ARG A 307 -22.19 2.68 17.17
N PRO A 308 -23.34 3.13 17.71
CA PRO A 308 -24.60 2.52 17.37
C PRO A 308 -24.69 2.48 15.84
N PRO A 309 -25.11 1.35 15.24
CA PRO A 309 -25.34 1.29 13.80
C PRO A 309 -26.19 2.49 13.41
N TRP A 310 -25.95 3.06 12.22
CA TRP A 310 -26.79 4.16 11.75
C TRP A 310 -28.27 3.76 11.91
N PRO A 311 -29.16 4.69 12.30
CA PRO A 311 -30.54 4.36 12.55
C PRO A 311 -31.15 3.55 11.39
N GLU A 312 -31.98 2.55 11.71
CA GLU A 312 -32.50 1.61 10.70
C GLU A 312 -33.17 2.31 9.52
N HIS A 313 -33.85 3.44 9.72
CA HIS A 313 -34.44 4.20 8.62
C HIS A 313 -33.40 4.80 7.64
N ILE A 314 -32.20 5.13 8.12
CA ILE A 314 -31.06 5.52 7.27
C ILE A 314 -30.50 4.30 6.54
N LEU A 315 -30.42 3.14 7.22
CA LEU A 315 -30.03 1.86 6.62
C LEU A 315 -31.04 1.35 5.58
N GLN A 316 -32.33 1.62 5.78
CA GLN A 316 -33.43 1.17 4.93
C GLN A 316 -33.48 2.01 3.65
N ARG A 317 -33.37 3.35 3.77
CA ARG A 317 -33.13 4.23 2.61
C ARG A 317 -31.82 3.89 1.86
N TRP A 318 -30.84 3.27 2.55
CA TRP A 318 -29.61 2.72 1.97
C TRP A 318 -29.87 1.41 1.20
N ASN A 319 -30.71 0.50 1.68
CA ASN A 319 -31.02 -0.76 0.99
C ASN A 319 -31.98 -0.58 -0.20
N ASP A 320 -32.92 0.35 -0.14
CA ASP A 320 -33.96 0.52 -1.16
C ASP A 320 -33.44 1.07 -2.51
N ASN A 321 -32.20 1.61 -2.54
CA ASN A 321 -31.60 2.23 -3.74
C ASN A 321 -30.63 1.33 -4.54
N ASN A 322 -30.62 0.02 -4.27
CA ASN A 322 -30.17 -1.07 -5.15
C ASN A 322 -29.06 -0.74 -6.19
N ALA A 323 -27.85 -0.41 -5.72
CA ALA A 323 -26.66 -0.34 -6.58
C ALA A 323 -25.38 -0.74 -5.82
N THR A 324 -25.00 -2.01 -5.97
CA THR A 324 -23.63 -2.54 -5.82
C THR A 324 -22.90 -2.28 -4.49
N SER A 325 -22.87 -3.28 -3.59
CA SER A 325 -21.85 -3.63 -2.55
C SER A 325 -21.06 -2.54 -1.77
N MET A 326 -21.28 -1.26 -1.98
CA MET A 326 -20.53 -0.15 -1.41
C MET A 326 -21.36 0.46 -0.30
N LYS A 327 -20.88 0.32 0.94
CA LYS A 327 -21.50 0.82 2.18
C LYS A 327 -21.35 2.34 2.31
N HIS A 328 -21.77 3.13 1.32
CA HIS A 328 -21.60 4.58 1.28
C HIS A 328 -22.97 5.30 1.17
N PHE A 329 -23.11 6.45 1.83
CA PHE A 329 -24.34 7.24 1.86
C PHE A 329 -24.22 8.50 1.00
N VAL A 330 -25.08 8.73 0.01
CA VAL A 330 -25.01 9.94 -0.84
C VAL A 330 -25.42 11.17 -0.03
N VAL A 331 -24.52 12.14 0.07
CA VAL A 331 -24.69 13.36 0.88
C VAL A 331 -25.05 14.56 0.01
N ALA A 332 -24.38 14.70 -1.12
CA ALA A 332 -24.58 15.83 -2.02
C ALA A 332 -24.15 15.48 -3.45
N THR A 333 -24.67 16.22 -4.42
CA THR A 333 -24.30 16.11 -5.84
C THR A 333 -23.92 17.47 -6.41
N HIS A 334 -23.00 17.48 -7.38
CA HIS A 334 -22.54 18.68 -8.05
C HIS A 334 -22.08 18.34 -9.47
N GLY A 335 -22.94 18.59 -10.47
CA GLY A 335 -22.62 18.32 -11.88
C GLY A 335 -22.09 16.89 -12.07
N PRO A 336 -20.83 16.70 -12.51
CA PRO A 336 -20.28 15.37 -12.77
C PRO A 336 -19.77 14.64 -11.52
N PHE A 337 -20.08 15.14 -10.31
CA PHE A 337 -19.55 14.59 -9.06
C PHE A 337 -20.65 14.21 -8.06
N ILE A 338 -20.43 13.10 -7.37
CA ILE A 338 -21.26 12.63 -6.25
C ILE A 338 -20.38 12.59 -5.01
N LEU A 339 -20.91 13.11 -3.90
CA LEU A 339 -20.27 13.06 -2.60
C LEU A 339 -21.00 12.07 -1.70
N THR A 340 -20.26 11.10 -1.17
CA THR A 340 -20.81 10.09 -0.25
C THR A 340 -20.10 10.09 1.10
N ALA A 341 -20.79 9.75 2.18
CA ALA A 341 -20.24 9.54 3.51
C ALA A 341 -20.04 8.04 3.79
N GLN A 342 -18.97 7.70 4.50
CA GLN A 342 -18.66 6.35 4.96
C GLN A 342 -17.94 6.44 6.32
N PRO A 343 -18.22 5.55 7.29
CA PRO A 343 -17.41 5.42 8.49
C PRO A 343 -15.94 5.10 8.15
N ASN A 344 -14.99 5.62 8.93
CA ASN A 344 -13.59 5.27 8.75
C ASN A 344 -13.36 3.82 9.19
N ARG A 345 -12.71 2.99 8.36
CA ARG A 345 -12.48 1.56 8.66
C ARG A 345 -11.67 1.30 9.95
N ARG A 346 -10.93 2.31 10.42
CA ARG A 346 -10.02 2.20 11.57
C ARG A 346 -10.52 2.97 12.80
N SER A 347 -11.63 3.69 12.68
CA SER A 347 -12.13 4.54 13.76
C SER A 347 -13.63 4.76 13.59
N HIS A 348 -14.40 4.47 14.62
CA HIS A 348 -15.85 4.63 14.61
C HIS A 348 -16.29 6.09 14.77
N THR A 349 -15.44 6.92 15.38
CA THR A 349 -15.65 8.37 15.55
C THR A 349 -15.29 9.17 14.30
N ASP A 350 -14.49 8.59 13.40
CA ASP A 350 -14.07 9.27 12.18
C ASP A 350 -15.00 8.95 11.01
N LEU A 351 -15.14 9.95 10.14
CA LEU A 351 -15.91 9.88 8.92
C LEU A 351 -15.03 10.09 7.70
N ARG A 352 -15.37 9.42 6.60
CA ARG A 352 -14.83 9.67 5.27
C ARG A 352 -15.92 10.26 4.39
N LEU A 353 -15.69 11.45 3.88
CA LEU A 353 -16.41 11.90 2.68
C LEU A 353 -15.63 11.42 1.46
N ILE A 354 -16.31 10.87 0.47
CA ILE A 354 -15.71 10.30 -0.73
C ILE A 354 -16.31 10.98 -1.95
N LEU A 355 -15.43 11.41 -2.86
CA LEU A 355 -15.81 12.05 -4.11
C LEU A 355 -15.76 11.03 -5.24
N TRP A 356 -16.87 10.88 -5.95
CA TRP A 356 -17.05 9.95 -7.07
C TRP A 356 -17.32 10.71 -8.37
N SER A 357 -16.94 10.09 -9.50
CA SER A 357 -17.35 10.52 -10.84
C SER A 357 -18.76 10.01 -11.15
N THR A 358 -19.67 10.87 -11.64
CA THR A 358 -20.96 10.42 -12.16
C THR A 358 -20.80 9.66 -13.48
N SER A 359 -19.82 10.05 -14.30
CA SER A 359 -19.55 9.41 -15.60
C SER A 359 -18.99 8.00 -15.43
N HIS A 360 -18.32 7.73 -14.32
CA HIS A 360 -17.79 6.42 -13.95
C HIS A 360 -18.13 6.12 -12.49
N PRO A 361 -19.31 5.55 -12.20
CA PRO A 361 -19.86 5.46 -10.84
C PRO A 361 -19.02 4.62 -9.85
N ARG A 362 -18.09 3.80 -10.35
CA ARG A 362 -17.13 3.04 -9.53
C ARG A 362 -15.77 3.72 -9.38
N GLN A 363 -15.56 4.86 -10.03
CA GLN A 363 -14.30 5.58 -10.01
C GLN A 363 -14.25 6.57 -8.86
N LYS A 364 -13.51 6.19 -7.82
CA LYS A 364 -13.21 7.05 -6.68
C LYS A 364 -12.15 8.08 -7.08
N ILE A 365 -12.52 9.36 -7.05
CA ILE A 365 -11.62 10.48 -7.37
C ILE A 365 -10.75 10.83 -6.16
N GLY A 366 -11.34 10.79 -4.96
CA GLY A 366 -10.64 11.16 -3.74
C GLY A 366 -11.50 10.99 -2.50
N TYR A 367 -10.94 11.34 -1.35
CA TYR A 367 -11.65 11.32 -0.08
C TYR A 367 -11.10 12.36 0.89
N MET A 368 -11.93 12.73 1.85
CA MET A 368 -11.65 13.63 2.96
C MET A 368 -11.87 12.86 4.25
N LEU A 369 -10.88 12.91 5.14
CA LEU A 369 -10.96 12.33 6.48
C LEU A 369 -11.41 13.40 7.45
N LEU A 370 -12.47 13.11 8.19
CA LEU A 370 -13.09 13.98 9.16
C LEU A 370 -13.16 13.26 10.50
N THR A 371 -13.08 14.02 11.57
CA THR A 371 -13.44 13.57 12.92
C THR A 371 -14.43 14.57 13.51
N THR A 372 -15.22 14.13 14.48
CA THR A 372 -16.19 14.98 15.17
C THR A 372 -15.95 14.96 16.65
N THR A 373 -15.97 16.14 17.25
CA THR A 373 -15.73 16.34 18.68
C THR A 373 -16.85 17.21 19.26
N GLU A 374 -17.43 16.73 20.35
CA GLU A 374 -18.39 17.50 21.14
C GLU A 374 -17.65 18.22 22.27
N SER A 375 -17.68 19.55 22.26
CA SER A 375 -17.15 20.33 23.37
C SER A 375 -18.16 20.37 24.51
N LYS A 376 -17.78 19.83 25.67
CA LYS A 376 -18.61 19.86 26.89
C LYS A 376 -18.90 21.29 27.35
N ASP A 377 -17.93 22.19 27.16
CA ASP A 377 -17.98 23.54 27.75
C ASP A 377 -18.79 24.55 26.93
N THR A 378 -18.84 24.37 25.60
CA THR A 378 -19.41 25.37 24.69
C THR A 378 -20.71 24.95 24.03
N LEU A 379 -21.18 23.71 24.27
CA LEU A 379 -22.30 23.09 23.53
C LEU A 379 -22.12 23.15 22.01
N THR A 380 -20.89 23.36 21.53
CA THR A 380 -20.58 23.38 20.11
C THR A 380 -20.02 22.03 19.68
N THR A 381 -20.57 21.50 18.60
CA THR A 381 -20.02 20.32 17.94
C THR A 381 -19.12 20.77 16.79
N THR A 382 -17.87 20.32 16.79
CA THR A 382 -16.89 20.60 15.75
C THR A 382 -16.77 19.43 14.79
N SER A 383 -16.68 19.73 13.49
CA SER A 383 -16.21 18.78 12.49
C SER A 383 -14.79 19.20 12.14
N SER A 384 -13.82 18.33 12.41
CA SER A 384 -12.41 18.57 12.18
C SER A 384 -11.93 17.83 10.93
N LEU A 385 -11.38 18.57 9.98
CA LEU A 385 -10.69 18.00 8.83
C LEU A 385 -9.32 17.45 9.25
N MET A 386 -9.11 16.15 9.09
CA MET A 386 -7.81 15.49 9.32
C MET A 386 -6.91 15.50 8.09
N GLY A 387 -7.52 15.43 6.90
CA GLY A 387 -6.76 15.46 5.65
C GLY A 387 -7.60 15.17 4.42
N VAL A 388 -7.03 15.53 3.27
CA VAL A 388 -7.62 15.28 1.95
C VAL A 388 -6.66 14.46 1.10
N TYR A 389 -7.22 13.50 0.37
CA TYR A 389 -6.54 12.78 -0.69
C TYR A 389 -7.32 12.92 -1.99
N LEU A 390 -6.60 13.32 -3.05
CA LEU A 390 -7.05 13.28 -4.42
C LEU A 390 -6.08 12.40 -5.20
N ASP A 391 -6.64 11.53 -6.04
CA ASP A 391 -5.88 10.75 -7.00
C ASP A 391 -5.05 11.72 -7.89
N PRO A 392 -3.74 11.46 -8.08
CA PRO A 392 -2.85 12.28 -8.89
C PRO A 392 -3.42 12.72 -10.25
N GLN A 393 -4.18 11.86 -10.94
CA GLN A 393 -4.74 12.16 -12.26
C GLN A 393 -5.81 13.27 -12.23
N TYR A 394 -6.38 13.55 -11.06
CA TYR A 394 -7.42 14.55 -10.85
C TYR A 394 -6.93 15.79 -10.08
N ARG A 395 -5.63 15.89 -9.79
CA ARG A 395 -5.03 17.07 -9.17
C ARG A 395 -5.02 18.25 -10.16
N GLN A 396 -4.76 19.46 -9.66
CA GLN A 396 -4.69 20.70 -10.46
C GLN A 396 -6.01 21.14 -11.14
N HIS A 397 -7.09 20.35 -11.08
CA HIS A 397 -8.42 20.72 -11.58
C HIS A 397 -9.29 21.50 -10.57
N GLY A 398 -8.70 22.03 -9.49
CA GLY A 398 -9.44 22.78 -8.46
C GLY A 398 -10.36 21.93 -7.58
N LEU A 399 -10.34 20.59 -7.70
CA LEU A 399 -11.25 19.70 -6.97
C LEU A 399 -11.09 19.78 -5.45
N SER A 400 -9.89 20.07 -4.94
CA SER A 400 -9.69 20.26 -3.49
C SER A 400 -10.52 21.41 -2.94
N LYS A 401 -10.63 22.52 -3.69
CA LYS A 401 -11.48 23.65 -3.33
C LYS A 401 -12.94 23.24 -3.36
N LEU A 402 -13.38 22.58 -4.43
CA LEU A 402 -14.76 22.11 -4.56
C LEU A 402 -15.15 21.16 -3.41
N PHE A 403 -14.23 20.29 -3.00
CA PHE A 403 -14.44 19.32 -1.93
C PHE A 403 -14.48 19.98 -0.53
N ILE A 404 -13.56 20.89 -0.24
CA ILE A 404 -13.54 21.65 1.02
C ILE A 404 -14.77 22.54 1.14
N ASN A 405 -15.19 23.20 0.05
CA ASN A 405 -16.42 23.98 0.00
C ASN A 405 -17.65 23.12 0.33
N ALA A 406 -17.73 21.91 -0.25
CA ALA A 406 -18.81 20.96 0.05
C ALA A 406 -18.88 20.68 1.56
N TRP A 407 -17.76 20.31 2.16
CA TRP A 407 -17.68 20.00 3.59
C TRP A 407 -18.06 21.21 4.47
N ILE A 408 -17.61 22.41 4.15
CA ILE A 408 -18.00 23.64 4.86
C ILE A 408 -19.52 23.88 4.77
N GLN A 409 -20.12 23.69 3.59
CA GLN A 409 -21.57 23.82 3.40
C GLN A 409 -22.34 22.78 4.22
N LEU A 410 -21.86 21.53 4.25
CA LEU A 410 -22.45 20.47 5.09
C LEU A 410 -22.35 20.81 6.58
N CYS A 411 -21.20 21.32 7.05
CA CYS A 411 -21.03 21.76 8.43
C CYS A 411 -22.03 22.87 8.79
N ARG A 412 -22.14 23.91 7.94
CA ARG A 412 -23.10 25.01 8.15
C ARG A 412 -24.54 24.50 8.22
N LYS A 413 -24.93 23.61 7.30
CA LYS A 413 -26.29 23.03 7.27
C LYS A 413 -26.59 22.16 8.50
N ALA A 414 -25.58 21.45 9.02
CA ALA A 414 -25.67 20.64 10.24
C ALA A 414 -25.46 21.43 11.55
N GLN A 415 -25.19 22.75 11.46
CA GLN A 415 -24.77 23.60 12.58
C GLN A 415 -23.54 23.06 13.32
N LEU A 416 -22.53 22.64 12.57
CA LEU A 416 -21.21 22.26 13.06
C LEU A 416 -20.20 23.36 12.76
N VAL A 417 -19.21 23.51 13.65
CA VAL A 417 -18.10 24.43 13.43
C VAL A 417 -17.00 23.71 12.65
N PRO A 418 -16.68 24.12 11.40
CA PRO A 418 -15.61 23.52 10.63
C PRO A 418 -14.25 23.95 11.19
N ARG A 419 -13.43 22.98 11.56
CA ARG A 419 -12.03 23.16 12.02
C ARG A 419 -11.13 22.14 11.33
N THR A 420 -9.84 22.19 11.59
CA THR A 420 -8.92 21.15 11.16
C THR A 420 -8.20 20.56 12.35
N GLU A 421 -7.82 19.29 12.23
CA GLU A 421 -6.73 18.76 13.02
C GLU A 421 -5.39 19.31 12.50
N LEU A 422 -4.29 18.76 13.00
CA LEU A 422 -2.94 19.14 12.58
C LEU A 422 -2.71 18.82 11.10
N ILE A 423 -2.69 19.85 10.24
CA ILE A 423 -2.47 19.68 8.80
C ILE A 423 -0.99 19.84 8.45
N ARG A 424 -0.39 18.75 7.97
CA ARG A 424 1.01 18.71 7.51
C ARG A 424 1.17 18.97 6.02
N LYS A 425 0.08 19.06 5.26
CA LYS A 425 0.10 19.15 3.79
C LYS A 425 0.17 20.61 3.31
N PRO A 426 1.30 21.09 2.76
CA PRO A 426 1.48 22.49 2.38
C PRO A 426 0.39 23.03 1.47
N LEU A 427 0.04 22.28 0.42
CA LEU A 427 -1.00 22.67 -0.54
C LEU A 427 -2.40 22.72 0.08
N LEU A 428 -2.69 21.87 1.06
CA LEU A 428 -3.96 21.90 1.75
C LEU A 428 -4.05 23.14 2.64
N CYS A 429 -2.98 23.46 3.38
CA CYS A 429 -2.87 24.70 4.14
C CYS A 429 -3.05 25.94 3.25
N LEU A 430 -2.43 25.93 2.07
CA LEU A 430 -2.59 26.99 1.07
C LEU A 430 -4.04 27.19 0.66
N VAL A 431 -4.76 26.10 0.38
CA VAL A 431 -6.18 26.17 0.01
C VAL A 431 -7.02 26.67 1.19
N LEU A 432 -6.81 26.14 2.40
CA LEU A 432 -7.56 26.54 3.60
C LEU A 432 -7.39 28.04 3.90
N GLN A 433 -6.15 28.52 3.96
CA GLN A 433 -5.87 29.91 4.32
C GLN A 433 -6.24 30.88 3.19
N HIS A 434 -5.77 30.63 1.96
CA HIS A 434 -5.89 31.62 0.87
C HIS A 434 -7.18 31.50 0.06
N SER A 435 -7.88 30.36 0.10
CA SER A 435 -9.17 30.21 -0.62
C SER A 435 -10.37 30.24 0.31
N PHE A 436 -10.22 29.80 1.56
CA PHE A 436 -11.33 29.72 2.52
C PHE A 436 -11.21 30.64 3.73
N GLY A 437 -10.10 31.34 3.90
CA GLY A 437 -9.91 32.28 5.00
C GLY A 437 -9.75 31.63 6.37
N PHE A 438 -9.38 30.35 6.42
CA PHE A 438 -9.03 29.70 7.68
C PHE A 438 -7.80 30.37 8.29
N VAL A 439 -7.81 30.53 9.61
CA VAL A 439 -6.70 31.09 10.39
C VAL A 439 -6.09 30.02 11.28
N PRO A 440 -4.77 30.02 11.52
CA PRO A 440 -4.15 29.13 12.50
C PRO A 440 -4.76 29.35 13.89
N ASP A 441 -5.14 28.28 14.57
CA ASP A 441 -5.70 28.29 15.94
C ASP A 441 -4.59 28.25 17.00
N ASP A 442 -3.46 27.65 16.66
CA ASP A 442 -2.29 27.49 17.50
C ASP A 442 -1.11 28.36 17.05
N THR A 443 -0.25 28.69 18.01
CA THR A 443 1.07 29.28 17.77
C THR A 443 2.07 28.24 17.27
N GLU A 444 1.74 26.96 17.40
CA GLU A 444 2.56 25.85 16.93
C GLU A 444 2.45 25.69 15.41
N GLY A 445 3.58 25.37 14.78
CA GLY A 445 3.68 25.23 13.33
C GLY A 445 4.85 26.00 12.74
N VAL A 446 5.00 25.90 11.43
CA VAL A 446 6.09 26.54 10.69
C VAL A 446 5.53 27.31 9.52
N ASP A 447 5.93 28.57 9.42
CA ASP A 447 5.62 29.41 8.27
C ASP A 447 6.55 29.04 7.12
N ILE A 448 5.95 28.67 6.00
CA ILE A 448 6.62 28.28 4.77
C ILE A 448 6.11 29.12 3.60
N GLU A 449 6.97 29.33 2.62
CA GLU A 449 6.65 29.93 1.34
C GLU A 449 6.49 28.84 0.28
N ILE A 450 5.33 28.80 -0.36
CA ILE A 450 5.02 27.87 -1.45
C ILE A 450 5.13 28.59 -2.79
N TYR A 451 5.84 27.95 -3.71
CA TYR A 451 6.06 28.47 -5.06
C TYR A 451 5.45 27.52 -6.10
N PRO A 452 4.85 28.06 -7.18
CA PRO A 452 4.36 27.23 -8.27
C PRO A 452 5.53 26.51 -8.97
N PRO A 453 5.27 25.38 -9.65
CA PRO A 453 6.27 24.73 -10.50
C PRO A 453 6.82 25.72 -11.55
N GLN A 454 8.14 25.72 -11.76
CA GLN A 454 8.75 26.54 -12.80
C GLN A 454 8.66 25.83 -14.16
N ARG A 455 8.48 26.60 -15.24
CA ARG A 455 8.36 26.05 -16.61
C ARG A 455 9.58 25.24 -17.04
N GLU A 456 10.76 25.60 -16.55
CA GLU A 456 12.03 24.92 -16.84
C GLU A 456 12.06 23.49 -16.24
N ASP A 457 11.29 23.26 -15.17
CA ASP A 457 11.15 21.97 -14.49
C ASP A 457 9.80 21.30 -14.81
N ALA A 458 9.17 21.63 -15.95
CA ALA A 458 7.85 21.11 -16.30
C ALA A 458 7.78 19.57 -16.35
N SER A 459 8.93 18.88 -16.48
CA SER A 459 9.01 17.42 -16.41
C SER A 459 8.75 16.85 -15.01
N THR A 460 8.99 17.60 -13.93
CA THR A 460 8.89 17.07 -12.56
C THR A 460 7.59 17.46 -11.85
N ASN A 461 6.90 18.53 -12.30
CA ASN A 461 5.68 19.07 -11.66
C ASN A 461 5.83 19.34 -10.15
N GLN A 462 7.07 19.48 -9.66
CA GLN A 462 7.35 19.63 -8.23
C GLN A 462 7.02 21.04 -7.73
N ILE A 463 6.47 21.09 -6.52
CA ILE A 463 6.17 22.32 -5.81
C ILE A 463 7.34 22.66 -4.91
N ARG A 464 7.87 23.87 -5.05
CA ARG A 464 9.00 24.31 -4.23
C ARG A 464 8.51 24.91 -2.92
N VAL A 465 9.13 24.51 -1.83
CA VAL A 465 8.81 24.94 -0.47
C VAL A 465 10.07 25.49 0.19
N TYR A 466 9.97 26.68 0.77
CA TYR A 466 11.06 27.35 1.48
C TYR A 466 10.56 27.80 2.86
N SER A 467 11.42 27.85 3.87
CA SER A 467 11.10 28.53 5.12
C SER A 467 12.21 29.53 5.47
N PRO A 468 11.86 30.78 5.80
CA PRO A 468 12.86 31.76 6.23
C PRO A 468 13.30 31.55 7.68
N THR A 469 12.53 30.80 8.48
CA THR A 469 12.74 30.70 9.92
C THR A 469 13.39 29.39 10.36
N ARG A 470 13.25 28.31 9.59
CA ARG A 470 13.75 26.98 9.98
C ARG A 470 14.20 26.15 8.78
N CYS A 471 15.10 25.20 9.02
CA CYS A 471 15.36 24.13 8.06
C CYS A 471 14.09 23.26 7.93
N LEU A 472 13.76 22.87 6.69
CA LEU A 472 12.60 22.02 6.40
C LEU A 472 12.90 20.52 6.54
N GLU A 473 14.17 20.15 6.70
CA GLU A 473 14.56 18.77 6.97
C GLU A 473 13.96 18.30 8.30
N GLY A 474 13.34 17.12 8.30
CA GLY A 474 12.66 16.55 9.45
C GLY A 474 11.25 17.12 9.72
N ILE A 475 10.88 18.26 9.14
CA ILE A 475 9.50 18.77 9.19
C ILE A 475 8.60 17.88 8.32
N PHE A 476 9.02 17.64 7.08
CA PHE A 476 8.32 16.74 6.17
C PHE A 476 9.02 15.37 6.16
N SER A 477 8.24 14.30 6.27
CA SER A 477 8.80 12.96 6.10
C SER A 477 9.22 12.75 4.63
N PRO A 478 10.19 11.86 4.33
CA PRO A 478 10.53 11.50 2.96
C PRO A 478 9.31 11.08 2.12
N TRP A 479 8.33 10.45 2.78
CA TRP A 479 7.08 10.04 2.15
C TRP A 479 6.17 11.22 1.80
N ASP A 480 6.09 12.25 2.66
CA ASP A 480 5.34 13.47 2.36
C ASP A 480 5.97 14.21 1.17
N VAL A 481 7.31 14.32 1.17
CA VAL A 481 8.07 14.94 0.08
C VAL A 481 7.79 14.25 -1.25
N GLN A 482 7.84 12.92 -1.28
CA GLN A 482 7.56 12.14 -2.49
C GLN A 482 6.09 12.24 -2.93
N ARG A 483 5.15 12.04 -2.00
CA ARG A 483 3.70 11.94 -2.30
C ARG A 483 3.07 13.26 -2.72
N GLU A 484 3.50 14.35 -2.10
CA GLU A 484 3.03 15.71 -2.39
C GLU A 484 3.95 16.41 -3.42
N GLN A 485 4.95 15.71 -3.97
CA GLN A 485 5.88 16.22 -4.99
C GLN A 485 6.57 17.52 -4.55
N LEU A 486 7.07 17.54 -3.31
CA LEU A 486 7.70 18.72 -2.74
C LEU A 486 9.19 18.76 -3.10
N HIS A 487 9.67 19.95 -3.39
CA HIS A 487 11.09 20.25 -3.49
C HIS A 487 11.45 21.25 -2.38
N LEU A 488 12.20 20.79 -1.38
CA LEU A 488 12.57 21.59 -0.22
C LEU A 488 13.77 22.47 -0.58
N CYS A 489 13.55 23.77 -0.69
CA CYS A 489 14.58 24.73 -1.05
C CYS A 489 15.36 25.18 0.18
N VAL A 490 16.69 25.14 0.09
CA VAL A 490 17.60 25.71 1.10
C VAL A 490 17.64 27.25 0.98
N GLN A 491 17.51 27.77 -0.24
CA GLN A 491 17.54 29.21 -0.52
C GLN A 491 16.21 29.69 -1.10
N ARG A 492 15.82 30.91 -0.74
CA ARG A 492 14.59 31.54 -1.24
C ARG A 492 14.67 31.73 -2.76
N PRO A 493 13.71 31.22 -3.55
CA PRO A 493 13.65 31.47 -4.99
C PRO A 493 13.56 32.98 -5.32
N LEU A 494 14.53 33.51 -6.06
CA LEU A 494 14.69 34.98 -6.28
C LEU A 494 13.69 35.60 -7.26
N LYS A 495 13.13 34.83 -8.20
CA LYS A 495 12.38 35.35 -9.37
C LYS A 495 10.86 35.33 -9.22
N THR A 496 10.32 34.75 -8.15
CA THR A 496 8.88 34.56 -7.98
C THR A 496 8.48 34.91 -6.55
N LYS A 497 7.30 35.50 -6.36
CA LYS A 497 6.75 35.72 -5.02
C LYS A 497 6.01 34.45 -4.57
N GLY A 498 6.54 33.79 -3.55
CA GLY A 498 5.86 32.67 -2.91
C GLY A 498 4.62 33.12 -2.13
N ARG A 499 3.74 32.16 -1.80
CA ARG A 499 2.63 32.38 -0.86
C ARG A 499 3.02 31.82 0.49
N ILE A 500 2.96 32.68 1.51
CA ILE A 500 3.23 32.28 2.90
C ILE A 500 2.02 31.50 3.41
N VAL A 501 2.27 30.33 3.98
CA VAL A 501 1.28 29.53 4.69
C VAL A 501 1.90 28.94 5.94
N ARG A 502 1.07 28.68 6.95
CA ARG A 502 1.47 27.92 8.13
C ARG A 502 1.20 26.44 7.88
N VAL A 503 2.16 25.58 8.21
CA VAL A 503 1.99 24.12 8.22
C VAL A 503 2.21 23.56 9.61
N HIS A 504 1.78 22.31 9.83
CA HIS A 504 1.85 21.65 11.14
C HIS A 504 1.06 22.38 12.24
N GLY A 505 0.00 23.08 11.85
CA GLY A 505 -0.92 23.75 12.77
C GLY A 505 -2.36 23.27 12.57
N ARG A 506 -3.21 23.65 13.52
CA ARG A 506 -4.66 23.53 13.42
C ARG A 506 -5.23 24.82 12.87
N PHE A 507 -6.35 24.71 12.16
CA PHE A 507 -6.99 25.85 11.54
C PHE A 507 -8.45 25.95 11.94
N VAL A 508 -8.89 27.16 12.25
CA VAL A 508 -10.29 27.48 12.54
C VAL A 508 -10.80 28.41 11.46
N LEU A 509 -12.02 28.14 11.00
CA LEU A 509 -12.73 29.10 10.16
C LEU A 509 -13.26 30.21 11.09
N PRO A 510 -12.81 31.47 10.94
CA PRO A 510 -13.26 32.54 11.82
C PRO A 510 -14.79 32.68 11.73
N PRO A 511 -15.48 32.96 12.85
CA PRO A 511 -16.91 33.16 12.84
C PRO A 511 -17.24 34.30 11.87
N THR A 512 -18.26 34.12 11.04
CA THR A 512 -18.73 35.14 10.12
C THR A 512 -19.26 36.31 10.95
N THR A 513 -18.43 37.31 11.24
CA THR A 513 -18.86 38.51 11.96
C THR A 513 -19.78 39.30 11.04
N ALA A 514 -20.94 39.71 11.55
CA ALA A 514 -22.02 40.33 10.78
C ALA A 514 -21.70 41.72 10.20
N SER A 515 -20.48 42.25 10.36
CA SER A 515 -20.17 43.68 10.12
C SER A 515 -18.92 43.98 9.29
N GLY A 516 -18.34 43.03 8.56
CA GLY A 516 -17.09 43.29 7.83
C GLY A 516 -16.87 42.37 6.64
N ASP A 517 -17.60 42.65 5.57
CA ASP A 517 -17.66 41.92 4.30
C ASP A 517 -16.34 42.00 3.50
N ARG A 518 -15.29 41.36 4.02
CA ARG A 518 -14.06 41.00 3.26
C ARG A 518 -13.82 39.48 3.25
N SER A 519 -14.79 38.71 3.74
CA SER A 519 -14.63 37.33 4.17
C SER A 519 -15.37 36.39 3.22
N LEU A 520 -14.62 35.62 2.42
CA LEU A 520 -15.12 34.68 1.41
C LEU A 520 -16.06 35.33 0.39
N ASP A 521 -15.48 35.94 -0.65
CA ASP A 521 -16.15 36.36 -1.88
C ASP A 521 -17.43 35.52 -2.11
N ALA A 522 -18.60 36.13 -1.89
CA ALA A 522 -19.91 35.49 -2.01
C ALA A 522 -20.15 34.86 -3.40
N SER A 523 -19.25 35.11 -4.36
CA SER A 523 -19.15 34.48 -5.67
C SER A 523 -18.69 33.00 -5.62
N HIS A 524 -17.86 32.59 -4.66
CA HIS A 524 -17.34 31.21 -4.57
C HIS A 524 -18.20 30.29 -3.70
N ALA A 525 -19.02 30.87 -2.82
CA ALA A 525 -19.95 30.15 -1.95
C ALA A 525 -21.39 30.13 -2.49
N ARG A 526 -21.59 30.19 -3.83
CA ARG A 526 -22.88 29.75 -4.38
C ARG A 526 -23.13 28.32 -3.90
N ASN A 527 -24.36 27.99 -3.51
CA ASN A 527 -24.74 26.61 -3.16
C ASN A 527 -24.66 25.74 -4.42
N ILE A 528 -23.45 25.36 -4.83
CA ILE A 528 -23.25 24.56 -6.04
C ILE A 528 -23.52 23.07 -5.75
N TRP A 529 -23.56 22.70 -4.46
CA TRP A 529 -23.89 21.34 -4.03
C TRP A 529 -25.37 21.21 -3.69
N ASN A 530 -26.04 20.31 -4.40
CA ASN A 530 -27.41 19.91 -4.11
C ASN A 530 -27.38 18.84 -3.02
N CYS A 531 -27.59 19.25 -1.77
CA CYS A 531 -27.70 18.35 -0.62
C CYS A 531 -29.19 18.12 -0.29
N SER A 532 -29.68 16.90 -0.52
CA SER A 532 -31.08 16.50 -0.28
C SER A 532 -31.41 16.24 1.20
N LEU A 533 -30.39 16.09 2.04
CA LEU A 533 -30.55 15.72 3.45
C LEU A 533 -31.05 16.88 4.30
N THR A 534 -31.89 16.60 5.29
CA THR A 534 -32.29 17.57 6.32
C THR A 534 -31.12 17.86 7.27
N LYS A 535 -31.26 18.91 8.09
CA LYS A 535 -30.29 19.24 9.14
C LYS A 535 -30.08 18.06 10.11
N ALA A 536 -31.16 17.40 10.53
CA ALA A 536 -31.10 16.28 11.47
C ALA A 536 -30.38 15.08 10.86
N GLU A 537 -30.74 14.68 9.64
CA GLU A 537 -30.07 13.59 8.92
C GLU A 537 -28.57 13.85 8.73
N LEU A 538 -28.20 15.10 8.41
CA LEU A 538 -26.78 15.47 8.30
C LEU A 538 -26.05 15.37 9.64
N ARG A 539 -26.67 15.76 10.75
CA ARG A 539 -26.08 15.58 12.08
C ARG A 539 -25.87 14.11 12.41
N THR A 540 -26.86 13.26 12.12
CA THR A 540 -26.73 11.81 12.31
C THR A 540 -25.62 11.20 11.45
N VAL A 541 -25.51 11.61 10.17
CA VAL A 541 -24.44 11.12 9.29
C VAL A 541 -23.06 11.62 9.74
N LEU A 542 -22.95 12.91 10.04
CA LEU A 542 -21.65 13.54 10.35
C LEU A 542 -21.15 13.19 11.75
N ILE A 543 -22.01 13.24 12.77
CA ILE A 543 -21.67 13.04 14.18
C ILE A 543 -21.95 11.61 14.63
N GLY A 544 -23.01 10.99 14.13
CA GLY A 544 -23.50 9.72 14.65
C GLY A 544 -24.50 9.83 15.79
N GLU A 545 -25.01 11.04 16.07
CA GLU A 545 -26.10 11.20 17.03
C GLU A 545 -27.40 10.61 16.47
N ASP A 546 -27.97 9.63 17.17
CA ASP A 546 -29.36 9.25 16.97
C ASP A 546 -30.24 10.15 17.85
N HIS A 547 -30.92 11.12 17.23
CA HIS A 547 -31.79 12.05 17.94
C HIS A 547 -33.01 11.36 18.60
N ASN A 548 -33.37 10.15 18.16
CA ASN A 548 -34.50 9.43 18.72
C ASN A 548 -34.19 8.81 20.10
N HIS A 549 -32.93 8.45 20.37
CA HIS A 549 -32.56 7.86 21.65
C HIS A 549 -32.55 8.88 22.81
N LYS A 550 -32.08 10.12 22.57
CA LYS A 550 -32.01 11.16 23.61
C LYS A 550 -33.39 11.73 24.02
N MET A 551 -34.41 11.64 23.15
CA MET A 551 -35.79 12.06 23.49
C MET A 551 -36.50 11.04 24.41
N SER A 552 -36.21 9.74 24.27
CA SER A 552 -36.80 8.68 25.10
C SER A 552 -36.26 8.65 26.53
N GLU A 553 -35.01 9.04 26.77
CA GLU A 553 -34.43 9.04 28.12
C GLU A 553 -34.84 10.26 28.95
N LYS A 554 -35.20 11.38 28.32
CA LYS A 554 -35.64 12.59 29.04
C LYS A 554 -37.13 12.61 29.37
N SER A 555 -37.92 11.63 28.92
CA SER A 555 -39.36 11.54 29.23
C SER A 555 -39.70 10.59 30.40
N LEU A 556 -38.70 10.12 31.15
CA LEU A 556 -38.88 9.24 32.32
C LEU A 556 -38.11 9.81 33.52
N ASP A 557 -38.52 10.99 34.00
CA ASP A 557 -38.27 11.36 35.39
C ASP A 557 -39.55 11.12 36.20
N PRO A 558 -39.65 10.03 36.98
CA PRO A 558 -40.85 9.70 37.76
C PRO A 558 -41.04 10.59 38.99
N ARG A 559 -40.28 11.68 39.15
CA ARG A 559 -40.42 12.61 40.29
C ARG A 559 -41.41 13.76 40.08
N PHE A 560 -42.12 13.78 38.96
CA PHE A 560 -43.24 14.68 38.72
C PHE A 560 -44.48 13.91 38.28
N VAL A 561 -44.99 13.05 39.15
CA VAL A 561 -46.41 12.61 39.19
C VAL A 561 -46.87 12.64 40.63
#